data_AF-A0A4R4S8U4-F1
#
_entry.id   AF-A0A4R4S8U4-F1
#
_cell.length_a   1.000
_cell.length_b   1.000
_cell.length_c   1.000
_cell.angle_alpha   90.00
_cell.angle_beta   90.00
_cell.angle_gamma   90.00
#
_symmetry.space_group_name_H-M   'P 1'
#
loop_
_entity.id
_entity.type
_entity.pdbx_description
1 polymer ?
#
loop_
_entity_poly.entity_id
_entity_poly.type
_entity_poly.pdbx_seq_one_letter_code
_entity_poly.pdbx_strand_id
1 'polypeptide(L)'
;MSPSTRCSRPVSPCSSGTTRRSWGSPTPADPRTTAGEIIASAAADPAALEAVAQAAHAFGRGMGALVNALDPDVVTLSGLALDLAARTPASLADGYTSALMRYRRAEPPPVLHSPLGPQGPLIGAADTAFDVLLTEDGLETWSRT
;
A
#
# COMPACT_ATOMS: atom_id res chain seq x y z
N MET A 1 -48.93 -39.92 -3.25
CA MET A 1 -49.49 -38.64 -3.75
C MET A 1 -48.58 -37.50 -3.33
N SER A 2 -47.62 -37.13 -4.20
CA SER A 2 -47.09 -35.75 -4.32
C SER A 2 -48.21 -34.85 -4.91
N PRO A 3 -48.12 -33.49 -5.00
CA PRO A 3 -46.93 -32.63 -5.16
C PRO A 3 -46.98 -31.39 -4.20
N SER A 4 -46.14 -30.35 -4.17
CA SER A 4 -45.34 -29.70 -5.21
C SER A 4 -44.21 -28.85 -4.61
N THR A 5 -43.10 -28.90 -5.34
CA THR A 5 -41.89 -28.09 -5.27
C THR A 5 -42.18 -26.60 -5.49
N ARG A 6 -41.52 -25.71 -4.74
CA ARG A 6 -41.19 -24.36 -5.25
C ARG A 6 -39.70 -24.08 -5.08
N CYS A 7 -39.02 -24.24 -6.21
CA CYS A 7 -37.70 -23.74 -6.49
C CYS A 7 -37.80 -22.21 -6.61
N SER A 8 -36.98 -21.46 -5.88
CA SER A 8 -36.77 -20.04 -6.15
C SER A 8 -35.33 -19.66 -5.86
N ARG A 9 -34.47 -19.86 -6.86
CA ARG A 9 -33.28 -19.03 -7.03
C ARG A 9 -33.74 -17.67 -7.55
N PRO A 10 -33.06 -16.59 -7.16
CA PRO A 10 -32.51 -15.78 -8.24
C PRO A 10 -31.07 -15.31 -7.98
N VAL A 11 -30.29 -15.46 -9.06
CA VAL A 11 -29.10 -14.72 -9.52
C VAL A 11 -27.86 -14.60 -8.62
N SER A 12 -26.80 -15.26 -9.09
CA SER A 12 -25.40 -14.98 -8.79
C SER A 12 -25.07 -13.48 -8.97
N PRO A 13 -24.30 -12.85 -8.06
CA PRO A 13 -23.64 -11.60 -8.39
C PRO A 13 -22.40 -11.93 -9.23
N CYS A 14 -22.47 -11.61 -10.52
CA CYS A 14 -21.31 -11.54 -11.38
C CYS A 14 -20.37 -10.45 -10.84
N SER A 15 -19.12 -10.84 -10.68
CA SER A 15 -17.98 -10.07 -10.18
C SER A 15 -17.70 -8.80 -10.98
N SER A 16 -17.74 -7.66 -10.30
CA SER A 16 -16.88 -6.52 -10.58
C SER A 16 -16.70 -5.76 -9.27
N GLY A 17 -15.72 -6.22 -8.49
CA GLY A 17 -15.39 -5.71 -7.17
C GLY A 17 -15.01 -4.24 -7.22
N THR A 18 -15.90 -3.39 -6.71
CA THR A 18 -15.57 -2.01 -6.36
C THR A 18 -16.30 -1.68 -5.07
N THR A 19 -15.49 -1.47 -4.02
CA THR A 19 -15.81 -0.84 -2.74
C THR A 19 -16.72 -1.59 -1.75
N ARG A 20 -16.09 -2.38 -0.87
CA ARG A 20 -16.58 -2.62 0.51
C ARG A 20 -16.38 -1.36 1.38
N ARG A 21 -16.93 -0.22 0.96
CA ARG A 21 -17.15 0.95 1.83
C ARG A 21 -18.59 1.04 2.33
N SER A 22 -19.41 0.02 2.06
CA SER A 22 -20.85 0.01 2.35
C SER A 22 -21.26 -0.54 3.71
N TRP A 23 -20.31 -0.87 4.59
CA TRP A 23 -20.66 -1.25 5.96
C TRP A 23 -20.11 -0.16 6.86
N GLY A 24 -21.01 0.58 7.51
CA GLY A 24 -20.75 1.66 8.46
C GLY A 24 -20.00 1.21 9.72
N SER A 25 -18.93 0.46 9.53
CA SER A 25 -17.94 0.21 10.56
C SER A 25 -17.29 1.56 10.90
N PRO A 26 -17.23 1.92 12.19
CA PRO A 26 -16.54 3.12 12.61
C PRO A 26 -15.09 3.07 12.11
N THR A 27 -14.58 4.20 11.63
CA THR A 27 -13.14 4.35 11.35
C THR A 27 -12.37 3.90 12.59
N PRO A 28 -11.45 2.93 12.49
CA PRO A 28 -10.67 2.50 13.64
C PRO A 28 -9.94 3.68 14.29
N ALA A 29 -9.85 3.68 15.61
CA ALA A 29 -9.12 4.72 16.34
C ALA A 29 -7.64 4.79 15.93
N ASP A 30 -7.06 3.65 15.54
CA ASP A 30 -5.74 3.55 14.94
C ASP A 30 -5.79 2.72 13.64
N PRO A 31 -5.96 3.39 12.48
CA PRO A 31 -6.00 2.72 11.19
C PRO A 31 -4.72 1.96 10.82
N ARG A 32 -3.54 2.38 11.33
CA ARG A 32 -2.28 1.71 11.00
C ARG A 32 -2.16 0.39 11.72
N THR A 33 -2.46 0.36 13.02
CA THR A 33 -2.44 -0.88 13.81
C THR A 33 -3.46 -1.87 13.26
N THR A 34 -4.69 -1.42 13.00
CA THR A 34 -5.71 -2.28 12.40
C THR A 34 -5.31 -2.81 11.02
N ALA A 35 -4.68 -2.00 10.16
CA ALA A 35 -4.19 -2.48 8.88
C ALA A 35 -3.08 -3.53 9.04
N GLY A 36 -2.16 -3.33 9.99
CA GLY A 36 -1.11 -4.31 10.31
C GLY A 36 -1.68 -5.64 10.79
N GLU A 37 -2.70 -5.61 11.65
CA GLU A 37 -3.41 -6.81 12.12
C GLU A 37 -4.09 -7.57 10.98
N ILE A 38 -4.76 -6.87 10.06
CA ILE A 38 -5.39 -7.47 8.87
C ILE A 38 -4.34 -8.11 7.95
N ILE A 39 -3.20 -7.44 7.73
CA ILE A 39 -2.11 -8.00 6.92
C ILE A 39 -1.53 -9.25 7.59
N ALA A 40 -1.38 -9.23 8.92
CA ALA A 40 -0.90 -10.39 9.67
C ALA A 40 -1.88 -11.57 9.61
N SER A 41 -3.20 -11.32 9.74
CA SER A 41 -4.22 -12.37 9.74
C SER A 41 -4.40 -13.05 8.39
N ALA A 42 -3.99 -12.42 7.29
CA ALA A 42 -4.07 -12.98 5.92
C ALA A 42 -3.34 -14.32 5.71
N ALA A 43 -2.46 -14.75 6.64
CA ALA A 43 -1.88 -16.09 6.57
C ALA A 43 -2.87 -17.20 6.95
N ALA A 44 -3.91 -16.88 7.71
CA ALA A 44 -4.88 -17.84 8.24
C ALA A 44 -6.32 -17.56 7.80
N ASP A 45 -6.65 -16.32 7.42
CA ASP A 45 -7.99 -15.90 7.02
C ASP A 45 -8.05 -15.58 5.50
N PRO A 46 -8.76 -16.39 4.70
CA PRO A 46 -8.96 -16.12 3.27
C PRO A 46 -9.65 -14.79 2.97
N ALA A 47 -10.54 -14.32 3.85
CA ALA A 47 -11.22 -13.03 3.67
C ALA A 47 -10.26 -11.86 3.89
N ALA A 48 -9.37 -11.97 4.89
CA ALA A 48 -8.30 -11.01 5.09
C ALA A 48 -7.30 -11.03 3.91
N LEU A 49 -6.95 -12.20 3.40
CA LEU A 49 -6.08 -12.33 2.23
C LEU A 49 -6.66 -11.62 0.99
N GLU A 50 -7.95 -11.82 0.72
CA GLU A 50 -8.65 -11.15 -0.38
C GLU A 50 -8.65 -9.62 -0.20
N ALA A 51 -8.90 -9.14 1.02
CA ALA A 51 -8.84 -7.71 1.32
C ALA A 51 -7.43 -7.11 1.12
N VAL A 52 -6.39 -7.83 1.56
CA VAL A 52 -4.99 -7.44 1.38
C VAL A 52 -4.62 -7.44 -0.11
N ALA A 53 -5.07 -8.44 -0.88
CA ALA A 53 -4.82 -8.52 -2.32
C ALA A 53 -5.46 -7.33 -3.07
N GLN A 54 -6.69 -6.95 -2.72
CA GLN A 54 -7.36 -5.78 -3.30
C GLN A 54 -6.64 -4.48 -2.93
N ALA A 55 -6.21 -4.34 -1.67
CA ALA A 55 -5.44 -3.19 -1.23
C ALA A 55 -4.08 -3.10 -1.96
N ALA A 56 -3.40 -4.24 -2.13
CA ALA A 56 -2.13 -4.33 -2.84
C ALA A 56 -2.26 -3.94 -4.31
N HIS A 57 -3.30 -4.44 -4.99
CA HIS A 57 -3.55 -4.06 -6.38
C HIS A 57 -3.86 -2.56 -6.53
N ALA A 58 -4.70 -2.00 -5.65
CA ALA A 58 -5.00 -0.56 -5.64
C ALA A 58 -3.75 0.28 -5.35
N PHE A 59 -2.92 -0.14 -4.39
CA PHE A 59 -1.65 0.50 -4.06
C PHE A 59 -0.66 0.45 -5.22
N GLY A 60 -0.51 -0.72 -5.87
CA GLY A 60 0.28 -0.91 -7.08
C GLY A 60 -0.12 0.08 -8.18
N ARG A 61 -1.43 0.20 -8.45
CA ARG A 61 -1.93 1.16 -9.45
C ARG A 61 -1.56 2.61 -9.10
N GLY A 62 -1.65 2.98 -7.82
CA GLY A 62 -1.22 4.29 -7.34
C GLY A 62 0.27 4.54 -7.59
N MET A 63 1.12 3.55 -7.32
CA MET A 63 2.55 3.62 -7.62
C MET A 63 2.81 3.82 -9.13
N GLY A 64 2.16 3.04 -9.99
CA GLY A 64 2.33 3.16 -11.44
C GLY A 64 1.92 4.55 -11.96
N ALA A 65 0.86 5.13 -11.41
CA ALA A 65 0.46 6.50 -11.71
C ALA A 65 1.51 7.54 -11.29
N LEU A 66 2.09 7.40 -10.09
CA LEU A 66 3.18 8.26 -9.61
C LEU A 66 4.44 8.11 -10.47
N VAL A 67 4.77 6.89 -10.88
CA VAL A 67 5.90 6.63 -11.79
C VAL A 67 5.71 7.34 -13.12
N ASN A 68 4.50 7.30 -13.70
CA ASN A 68 4.21 8.04 -14.94
C ASN A 68 4.39 9.56 -14.77
N ALA A 69 4.10 10.10 -13.58
CA ALA A 69 4.14 11.53 -13.30
C ALA A 69 5.55 12.04 -12.97
N LEU A 70 6.31 11.28 -12.17
CA LEU A 70 7.60 11.70 -11.61
C LEU A 70 8.80 11.12 -12.38
N ASP A 71 8.57 10.13 -13.24
CA ASP A 71 9.58 9.44 -14.05
C ASP A 71 10.81 8.91 -13.27
N PRO A 72 10.65 8.32 -12.06
CA PRO A 72 11.78 7.94 -11.22
C PRO A 72 12.55 6.74 -11.80
N ASP A 73 13.82 6.63 -11.44
CA ASP A 73 14.65 5.46 -11.77
C ASP A 73 14.39 4.27 -10.83
N VAL A 74 13.89 4.51 -9.61
CA VAL A 74 13.61 3.48 -8.61
C VAL A 74 12.43 3.87 -7.73
N VAL A 75 11.65 2.87 -7.29
CA VAL A 75 10.60 3.03 -6.28
C VAL A 75 11.01 2.25 -5.04
N THR A 76 10.98 2.87 -3.86
CA THR A 76 11.30 2.19 -2.60
C THR A 76 10.06 2.01 -1.72
N LEU A 77 9.85 0.81 -1.19
CA LEU A 77 8.80 0.48 -0.22
C LEU A 77 9.31 0.49 1.22
N SER A 78 8.49 0.95 2.14
CA SER A 78 8.77 0.95 3.58
C SER A 78 7.50 0.76 4.40
N GLY A 79 7.66 0.44 5.69
CA GLY A 79 6.55 0.21 6.61
C GLY A 79 5.61 -0.91 6.13
N LEU A 80 4.31 -0.74 6.37
CA LEU A 80 3.28 -1.73 6.04
C LEU A 80 3.22 -2.12 4.55
N ALA A 81 3.77 -1.29 3.66
CA ALA A 81 3.83 -1.63 2.24
C ALA A 81 4.73 -2.85 1.98
N LEU A 82 5.76 -3.08 2.82
CA LEU A 82 6.61 -4.27 2.76
C LEU A 82 5.83 -5.54 3.11
N ASP A 83 5.05 -5.49 4.20
CA ASP A 83 4.25 -6.63 4.65
C ASP A 83 3.16 -6.97 3.63
N LEU A 84 2.53 -5.94 3.06
CA LEU A 84 1.53 -6.07 2.01
C LEU A 84 2.11 -6.64 0.71
N ALA A 85 3.30 -6.19 0.30
CA ALA A 85 4.03 -6.73 -0.85
C ALA A 85 4.43 -8.20 -0.63
N ALA A 86 4.88 -8.55 0.58
CA ALA A 86 5.27 -9.92 0.92
C ALA A 86 4.07 -10.88 0.94
N ARG A 87 2.89 -10.42 1.36
CA ARG A 87 1.67 -11.25 1.40
C ARG A 87 1.06 -11.50 0.03
N THR A 88 1.07 -10.48 -0.83
CA THR A 88 0.36 -10.52 -2.12
C THR A 88 1.21 -9.92 -3.26
N PRO A 89 2.39 -10.51 -3.54
CA PRO A 89 3.34 -9.94 -4.50
C PRO A 89 2.78 -9.84 -5.91
N ALA A 90 1.99 -10.84 -6.35
CA ALA A 90 1.35 -10.84 -7.66
C ALA A 90 0.34 -9.70 -7.81
N SER A 91 -0.56 -9.52 -6.85
CA SER A 91 -1.57 -8.45 -6.89
C SER A 91 -0.93 -7.06 -6.93
N LEU A 92 0.15 -6.85 -6.17
CA LEU A 92 0.91 -5.61 -6.20
C LEU A 92 1.56 -5.38 -7.57
N ALA A 93 2.24 -6.39 -8.11
CA ALA A 93 2.92 -6.31 -9.40
C ALA A 93 1.94 -6.08 -10.57
N ASP A 94 0.79 -6.75 -10.55
CA ASP A 94 -0.28 -6.58 -11.53
C ASP A 94 -0.86 -5.17 -11.47
N GLY A 95 -1.12 -4.67 -10.25
CA GLY A 95 -1.57 -3.29 -10.05
C GLY A 95 -0.55 -2.27 -10.56
N TYR A 96 0.73 -2.49 -10.25
CA TYR A 96 1.83 -1.62 -10.68
C TYR A 96 1.95 -1.58 -12.20
N THR A 97 2.12 -2.74 -12.84
CA THR A 97 2.36 -2.84 -14.28
C THR A 97 1.15 -2.44 -15.13
N SER A 98 -0.08 -2.69 -14.64
CA SER A 98 -1.30 -2.29 -15.35
C SER A 98 -1.51 -0.78 -15.43
N ALA A 99 -0.90 0.00 -14.53
CA ALA A 99 -1.01 1.45 -14.50
C ALA A 99 0.14 2.18 -15.21
N LEU A 100 1.18 1.48 -15.68
CA LEU A 100 2.33 2.09 -16.34
C LEU A 100 2.06 2.41 -17.82
N MET A 101 2.54 3.58 -18.26
CA MET A 101 2.56 3.92 -19.68
C MET A 101 3.68 3.18 -20.41
N ARG A 102 3.31 2.22 -21.27
CA ARG A 102 4.25 1.41 -22.06
C ARG A 102 5.15 2.19 -23.04
N TYR A 103 4.84 3.45 -23.34
CA TYR A 103 5.52 4.21 -24.40
C TYR A 103 6.89 4.78 -23.96
N ARG A 104 7.14 4.94 -22.65
CA ARG A 104 8.31 5.70 -22.17
C ARG A 104 9.53 4.85 -21.77
N ARG A 105 9.37 3.56 -21.49
CA ARG A 105 10.47 2.73 -20.93
C ARG A 105 10.36 1.28 -21.39
N ALA A 106 11.50 0.67 -21.72
CA ALA A 106 11.57 -0.75 -22.08
C ALA A 106 11.25 -1.66 -20.90
N GLU A 107 11.64 -1.25 -19.70
CA GLU A 107 11.39 -1.96 -18.44
C GLU A 107 10.82 -1.00 -17.38
N PRO A 108 9.90 -1.46 -16.52
CA PRO A 108 9.36 -0.65 -15.44
C PRO A 108 10.46 -0.37 -14.38
N PRO A 109 10.45 0.81 -13.72
CA PRO A 109 11.37 1.09 -12.62
C PRO A 109 11.28 -0.01 -11.54
N PRO A 110 12.43 -0.50 -11.04
CA PRO A 110 12.45 -1.53 -10.00
C PRO A 110 11.81 -1.01 -8.71
N VAL A 111 11.05 -1.90 -8.07
CA VAL A 111 10.48 -1.67 -6.74
C VAL A 111 11.35 -2.38 -5.72
N LEU A 112 12.04 -1.63 -4.87
CA LEU A 112 13.01 -2.11 -3.88
C LEU A 112 12.53 -1.89 -2.45
N HIS A 113 13.13 -2.61 -1.50
CA HIS A 113 12.91 -2.35 -0.08
C HIS A 113 13.78 -1.18 0.37
N SER A 114 13.22 -0.28 1.19
CA SER A 114 14.00 0.77 1.84
C SER A 114 15.01 0.17 2.82
N PRO A 115 16.29 0.59 2.78
CA PRO A 115 17.32 0.07 3.69
C PRO A 115 17.21 0.63 5.11
N LEU A 116 16.39 1.67 5.33
CA LEU A 116 16.32 2.38 6.61
C LEU A 116 15.53 1.63 7.69
N GLY A 117 14.74 0.62 7.28
CA GLY A 117 13.95 -0.20 8.19
C GLY A 117 13.02 0.62 9.10
N PRO A 118 12.71 0.14 10.33
CA PRO A 118 11.83 0.84 11.27
C PRO A 118 12.37 2.19 11.75
N GLN A 119 13.67 2.44 11.61
CA GLN A 119 14.31 3.68 12.03
C GLN A 119 14.21 4.80 10.99
N GLY A 120 13.68 4.51 9.79
CA GLY A 120 13.53 5.50 8.71
C GLY A 120 12.91 6.83 9.15
N PRO A 121 11.79 6.84 9.91
CA PRO A 121 11.22 8.10 10.41
C PRO A 121 12.15 8.86 11.35
N LEU A 122 12.89 8.17 12.22
CA LEU A 122 13.82 8.79 13.16
C LEU A 122 15.05 9.35 12.43
N ILE A 123 15.60 8.59 11.48
CA ILE A 123 16.72 9.02 10.63
C ILE A 123 16.31 10.26 9.82
N GLY A 124 15.13 10.24 9.19
CA GLY A 124 14.63 11.40 8.45
C GLY A 124 14.39 12.62 9.33
N ALA A 125 13.94 12.43 10.59
CA ALA A 125 13.80 13.53 11.54
C ALA A 125 15.16 14.13 11.94
N ALA A 126 16.18 13.29 12.14
CA ALA A 126 17.53 13.75 12.40
C ALA A 126 18.10 14.52 11.20
N ASP A 127 17.91 13.99 9.99
CA ASP A 127 18.33 14.64 8.74
C ASP A 127 17.69 16.03 8.57
N THR A 128 16.38 16.11 8.80
CA THR A 128 15.64 17.39 8.79
C THR A 128 16.16 18.37 9.83
N ALA A 129 16.56 17.90 11.03
CA ALA A 129 17.14 18.76 12.05
C ALA A 129 18.55 19.25 11.63
N PHE A 130 19.34 18.40 10.98
CA PHE A 130 20.65 18.78 10.47
C PHE A 130 20.56 19.82 9.36
N ASP A 131 19.55 19.77 8.48
CA ASP A 131 19.31 20.80 7.46
C ASP A 131 19.15 22.21 8.06
N VAL A 132 18.61 22.30 9.29
CA VAL A 132 18.48 23.58 10.00
C VAL A 132 19.78 23.95 10.72
N LEU A 133 20.39 22.98 11.41
CA LEU A 133 21.55 23.21 12.27
C LEU A 133 22.84 23.47 11.48
N LEU A 134 23.04 22.81 10.35
CA LEU A 134 24.27 22.89 9.54
C LEU A 134 24.29 24.08 8.58
N THR A 135 23.48 25.11 8.87
CA THR A 135 23.55 26.42 8.23
C THR A 135 24.51 27.34 9.00
N GLU A 136 24.96 28.44 8.38
CA GLU A 136 25.83 29.42 9.05
C GLU A 136 25.14 30.02 10.28
N ASP A 137 23.91 30.50 10.13
CA ASP A 137 23.09 31.04 11.23
C ASP A 137 22.83 29.99 12.34
N GLY A 138 22.59 28.74 11.93
CA GLY A 138 22.35 27.62 12.84
C GLY A 138 23.57 27.31 13.71
N LEU A 139 24.75 27.23 13.10
CA LEU A 139 26.01 27.00 13.81
C LEU A 139 26.38 28.18 14.71
N GLU A 140 26.17 29.41 14.25
CA GLU A 140 26.46 30.60 15.03
C GLU A 140 25.59 30.64 16.30
N THR A 141 24.30 30.33 16.17
CA THR A 141 23.36 30.24 17.30
C THR A 141 23.78 29.16 18.30
N TRP A 142 24.17 27.99 17.81
CA TRP A 142 24.62 26.89 18.67
C TRP A 142 25.91 27.21 19.42
N SER A 143 26.87 27.89 18.77
CA SER A 143 28.15 28.26 19.40
C SER A 143 28.02 29.24 20.57
N ARG A 144 26.90 29.96 20.65
CA ARG A 144 26.60 30.93 21.72
C ARG A 144 25.83 30.31 22.89
N THR A 145 25.40 29.05 22.79
CA THR A 145 24.64 28.33 23.82
C THR A 145 25.58 27.51 24.69
#